data_AF-A0A2D5VQ78-F1
#
_entry.id   AF-A0A2D5VQ78-F1
#
_cell.length_a   1.000
_cell.length_b   1.000
_cell.length_c   1.000
_cell.angle_alpha   90.00
_cell.angle_beta   90.00
_cell.angle_gamma   90.00
#
_symmetry.space_group_name_H-M   'P 1'
#
loop_
_entity.id
_entity.type
_entity.pdbx_description
1 polymer ?
#
loop_
_entity_poly.entity_id
_entity_poly.type
_entity_poly.pdbx_seq_one_letter_code
_entity_poly.pdbx_strand_id
1 'polypeptide(L)'
;ALFGVLGMTVWAVQMMWIPVWAAGVINGLGHAVGYRNFECRDAATNLVPWGILIGGEELHNNHHTYPNSAKLSVKKWEFDMGWAWIKLFSFFGLAQVQRVAPIAHRVEGKRNLDMDTAMAILNNRFQIMAQYRKLVIVPLVKQEMAKADESVRHLFRRAKRLLSREPSLLEEQHHAHIADMLAQSQALKVIYEKRLALQQIWVKTSSNGHDMLEAIKQWVHEAEASGIQSLREFAEQLKTYSLRPSSATA
;
A
#
# COMPACT_ATOMS: atom_id res chain seq x y z
N ALA A 1 -28.30 -31.43 -24.88
CA ALA A 1 -27.62 -30.13 -24.71
C ALA A 1 -27.83 -29.70 -23.27
N LEU A 2 -26.77 -29.59 -22.47
CA LEU A 2 -26.90 -29.18 -21.07
C LEU A 2 -27.46 -27.74 -21.06
N PHE A 3 -28.70 -27.61 -20.56
CA PHE A 3 -29.45 -26.37 -20.24
C PHE A 3 -30.34 -25.70 -21.29
N GLY A 4 -30.26 -25.99 -22.60
CA GLY A 4 -31.23 -25.50 -23.61
C GLY A 4 -31.53 -23.99 -23.54
N VAL A 5 -32.80 -23.60 -23.61
CA VAL A 5 -33.24 -22.18 -23.52
C VAL A 5 -32.87 -21.53 -22.18
N LEU A 6 -32.92 -22.28 -21.09
CA LEU A 6 -32.50 -21.79 -19.77
C LEU A 6 -31.01 -21.47 -19.74
N GLY A 7 -30.18 -22.28 -20.40
CA GLY A 7 -28.75 -22.03 -20.56
C GLY A 7 -28.45 -20.76 -21.35
N MET A 8 -29.15 -20.55 -22.47
CA MET A 8 -29.04 -19.31 -23.24
C MET A 8 -29.47 -18.08 -22.45
N THR A 9 -30.49 -18.21 -21.60
CA THR A 9 -30.98 -17.13 -20.75
C THR A 9 -29.96 -16.76 -19.67
N VAL A 10 -29.39 -17.76 -18.97
CA VAL A 10 -28.33 -17.52 -17.97
C VAL A 10 -27.10 -16.90 -18.62
N TRP A 11 -26.69 -17.39 -19.79
CA TRP A 11 -25.57 -16.82 -20.54
C TRP A 11 -25.84 -15.37 -20.92
N ALA A 12 -27.02 -15.05 -21.47
CA ALA A 12 -27.38 -13.69 -21.86
C ALA A 12 -27.37 -12.74 -20.66
N VAL A 13 -27.91 -13.17 -19.51
CA VAL A 13 -27.85 -12.40 -18.27
C VAL A 13 -26.40 -12.17 -17.83
N GLN A 14 -25.54 -13.18 -17.88
CA GLN A 14 -24.12 -13.02 -17.54
C GLN A 14 -23.38 -12.07 -18.47
N MET A 15 -23.62 -12.17 -19.78
CA MET A 15 -23.02 -11.28 -20.79
C MET A 15 -23.47 -9.83 -20.65
N MET A 16 -24.66 -9.59 -20.10
CA MET A 16 -25.16 -8.24 -19.82
C MET A 16 -24.70 -7.73 -18.44
N TRP A 17 -24.65 -8.61 -17.44
CA TRP A 17 -24.25 -8.29 -16.07
C TRP A 17 -22.79 -7.85 -15.99
N ILE A 18 -21.87 -8.55 -16.67
CA ILE A 18 -20.43 -8.26 -16.55
C ILE A 18 -20.07 -6.85 -17.06
N PRO A 19 -20.46 -6.40 -18.27
CA PRO A 19 -20.11 -5.06 -18.74
C PRO A 19 -20.79 -3.94 -17.94
N VAL A 20 -22.05 -4.14 -17.55
CA VAL A 20 -22.82 -3.09 -16.86
C VAL A 20 -22.43 -2.99 -15.40
N TRP A 21 -22.42 -4.11 -14.69
CA TRP A 21 -22.19 -4.13 -13.24
C TRP A 21 -20.71 -4.10 -12.90
N ALA A 22 -19.94 -5.10 -13.34
CA ALA A 22 -18.50 -5.19 -13.03
C ALA A 22 -17.71 -4.04 -13.67
N ALA A 23 -17.75 -3.90 -15.00
CA ALA A 23 -16.96 -2.88 -15.70
C ALA A 23 -17.52 -1.45 -15.59
N GLY A 24 -18.83 -1.29 -15.41
CA GLY A 24 -19.47 0.01 -15.25
C GLY A 24 -19.52 0.46 -13.78
N VAL A 25 -20.41 -0.13 -13.01
CA VAL A 25 -20.73 0.32 -11.64
C VAL A 25 -19.57 0.07 -10.68
N ILE A 26 -19.05 -1.16 -10.63
CA ILE A 26 -18.04 -1.55 -9.65
C ILE A 26 -16.70 -0.90 -9.93
N ASN A 27 -16.28 -0.84 -11.19
CA ASN A 27 -15.10 -0.09 -11.58
C ASN A 27 -15.24 1.41 -11.21
N GLY A 28 -16.38 2.04 -11.53
CA GLY A 28 -16.64 3.43 -11.18
C GLY A 28 -16.61 3.68 -9.67
N LEU A 29 -17.27 2.83 -8.88
CA LEU A 29 -17.25 2.89 -7.42
C LEU A 29 -15.86 2.63 -6.86
N GLY A 30 -15.14 1.64 -7.41
CA GLY A 30 -13.77 1.30 -7.05
C GLY A 30 -12.81 2.47 -7.23
N HIS A 31 -13.04 3.38 -8.17
CA HIS A 31 -12.25 4.61 -8.31
C HIS A 31 -12.78 5.81 -7.52
N ALA A 32 -14.04 5.80 -7.11
CA ALA A 32 -14.69 6.94 -6.44
C ALA A 32 -14.71 6.84 -4.91
N VAL A 33 -15.05 5.67 -4.34
CA VAL A 33 -15.34 5.50 -2.92
C VAL A 33 -14.80 4.17 -2.42
N GLY A 34 -14.00 4.20 -1.36
CA GLY A 34 -13.52 3.00 -0.71
C GLY A 34 -12.35 3.26 0.22
N TYR A 35 -11.70 2.19 0.67
CA TYR A 35 -10.47 2.27 1.46
C TYR A 35 -9.26 1.89 0.61
N ARG A 36 -8.07 2.28 1.04
CA ARG A 36 -6.82 1.91 0.37
C ARG A 36 -5.87 1.27 1.37
N ASN A 37 -5.26 0.16 0.97
CA ASN A 37 -4.15 -0.45 1.70
C ASN A 37 -2.82 0.16 1.30
N PHE A 38 -2.71 0.57 0.03
CA PHE A 38 -1.49 1.11 -0.55
C PHE A 38 -1.76 2.43 -1.25
N GLU A 39 -0.78 3.32 -1.16
CA GLU A 39 -0.75 4.52 -1.97
C GLU A 39 0.07 4.24 -3.23
N CYS A 40 -0.64 4.14 -4.35
CA CYS A 40 -0.11 4.03 -5.70
C CYS A 40 -0.61 5.21 -6.55
N ARG A 41 -0.01 5.40 -7.73
CA ARG A 41 -0.37 6.46 -8.68
C ARG A 41 -1.79 6.33 -9.22
N ASP A 42 -2.34 5.13 -9.15
CA ASP A 42 -3.72 4.83 -9.51
C ASP A 42 -4.69 5.24 -8.38
N ALA A 43 -5.86 5.77 -8.73
CA ALA A 43 -6.92 6.18 -7.81
C ALA A 43 -7.72 5.01 -7.20
N ALA A 44 -7.52 3.78 -7.68
CA ALA A 44 -8.20 2.54 -7.28
C ALA A 44 -8.33 2.37 -5.75
N THR A 45 -9.53 2.09 -5.30
CA THR A 45 -9.89 1.82 -3.91
C THR A 45 -10.47 0.43 -3.78
N ASN A 46 -10.33 -0.17 -2.59
CA ASN A 46 -11.03 -1.39 -2.25
C ASN A 46 -12.44 -1.06 -1.75
N LEU A 47 -13.43 -1.82 -2.20
CA LEU A 47 -14.80 -1.72 -1.75
C LEU A 47 -15.03 -2.58 -0.48
N VAL A 48 -15.94 -2.12 0.39
CA VAL A 48 -16.37 -2.86 1.60
C VAL A 48 -17.01 -4.18 1.17
N PRO A 49 -16.78 -5.30 1.88
CA PRO A 49 -16.98 -6.62 1.31
C PRO A 49 -18.46 -6.99 1.26
N TRP A 50 -19.11 -6.67 0.15
CA TRP A 50 -20.28 -7.38 -0.37
C TRP A 50 -19.87 -8.33 -1.50
N GLY A 51 -18.63 -8.85 -1.45
CA GLY A 51 -17.92 -9.53 -2.54
C GLY A 51 -18.59 -10.75 -3.15
N ILE A 52 -19.67 -11.22 -2.55
CA ILE A 52 -20.56 -12.23 -3.12
C ILE A 52 -21.19 -11.72 -4.43
N LEU A 53 -21.51 -10.43 -4.53
CA LEU A 53 -22.24 -9.87 -5.68
C LEU A 53 -21.36 -9.55 -6.89
N ILE A 54 -20.03 -9.49 -6.73
CA ILE A 54 -19.14 -8.87 -7.73
C ILE A 54 -17.92 -9.72 -8.10
N GLY A 55 -17.96 -11.03 -7.82
CA GLY A 55 -16.96 -11.92 -8.41
C GLY A 55 -15.55 -11.84 -7.81
N GLY A 56 -15.32 -11.02 -6.78
CA GLY A 56 -13.99 -10.73 -6.24
C GLY A 56 -13.32 -9.46 -6.79
N GLU A 57 -14.01 -8.64 -7.59
CA GLU A 57 -13.47 -7.36 -8.11
C GLU A 57 -13.42 -6.23 -7.06
N GLU A 58 -13.85 -6.46 -5.82
CA GLU A 58 -13.81 -5.47 -4.73
C GLU A 58 -12.41 -4.95 -4.39
N LEU A 59 -11.36 -5.75 -4.59
CA LEU A 59 -10.00 -5.48 -4.07
C LEU A 59 -9.13 -4.72 -5.09
N HIS A 60 -9.70 -3.69 -5.69
CA HIS A 60 -9.11 -2.95 -6.80
C HIS A 60 -7.79 -2.25 -6.43
N ASN A 61 -7.69 -1.64 -5.24
CA ASN A 61 -6.44 -1.03 -4.78
C ASN A 61 -5.32 -2.08 -4.63
N ASN A 62 -5.64 -3.26 -4.11
CA ASN A 62 -4.65 -4.32 -3.96
C ASN A 62 -4.22 -4.87 -5.32
N HIS A 63 -5.18 -5.08 -6.23
CA HIS A 63 -4.92 -5.56 -7.60
C HIS A 63 -4.05 -4.57 -8.39
N HIS A 64 -4.39 -3.28 -8.40
CA HIS A 64 -3.60 -2.26 -9.12
C HIS A 64 -2.21 -2.07 -8.51
N THR A 65 -2.05 -2.36 -7.21
CA THR A 65 -0.73 -2.35 -6.56
C THR A 65 0.13 -3.55 -6.94
N TYR A 66 -0.48 -4.74 -7.00
CA TYR A 66 0.19 -6.01 -7.29
C TYR A 66 -0.52 -6.79 -8.41
N PRO A 67 -0.47 -6.31 -9.68
CA PRO A 67 -1.28 -6.86 -10.77
C PRO A 67 -0.92 -8.32 -11.11
N ASN A 68 0.30 -8.73 -10.79
CA ASN A 68 0.79 -10.09 -11.01
C ASN A 68 0.46 -11.05 -9.85
N SER A 69 -0.17 -10.58 -8.77
CA SER A 69 -0.51 -11.43 -7.62
C SER A 69 -1.79 -12.20 -7.91
N ALA A 70 -1.73 -13.53 -7.80
CA ALA A 70 -2.90 -14.40 -7.87
C ALA A 70 -3.85 -14.22 -6.67
N LYS A 71 -3.34 -13.66 -5.56
CA LYS A 71 -4.12 -13.31 -4.37
C LYS A 71 -4.31 -11.81 -4.30
N LEU A 72 -5.56 -11.35 -4.29
CA LEU A 72 -5.91 -9.93 -4.22
C LEU A 72 -6.06 -9.46 -2.76
N SER A 73 -6.44 -10.36 -1.85
CA SER A 73 -6.54 -10.07 -0.41
C SER A 73 -5.18 -9.87 0.25
N VAL A 74 -5.10 -8.80 1.04
CA VAL A 74 -3.93 -8.43 1.85
C VAL A 74 -4.29 -8.50 3.34
N LYS A 75 -5.46 -8.02 3.73
CA LYS A 75 -5.94 -8.09 5.12
C LYS A 75 -6.79 -9.34 5.34
N LYS A 76 -6.80 -9.83 6.58
CA LYS A 76 -7.53 -11.06 6.95
C LYS A 76 -9.05 -10.98 6.77
N TRP A 77 -9.61 -9.77 6.84
CA TRP A 77 -11.04 -9.52 6.67
C TRP A 77 -11.44 -9.22 5.23
N GLU A 78 -10.47 -9.14 4.31
CA GLU A 78 -10.75 -8.96 2.90
C GLU A 78 -11.19 -10.28 2.30
N PHE A 79 -12.43 -10.31 1.81
CA PHE A 79 -12.94 -11.45 1.09
C PHE A 79 -12.34 -11.47 -0.32
N ASP A 80 -11.91 -12.65 -0.77
CA ASP A 80 -11.24 -12.84 -2.05
C ASP A 80 -11.71 -14.16 -2.64
N MET A 81 -12.81 -14.07 -3.40
CA MET A 81 -13.44 -15.23 -4.01
C MET A 81 -12.54 -15.87 -5.07
N GLY A 82 -11.78 -15.06 -5.82
CA GLY A 82 -10.81 -15.54 -6.79
C GLY A 82 -9.74 -16.42 -6.14
N TRP A 83 -9.18 -15.99 -5.01
CA TRP A 83 -8.22 -16.78 -4.24
C TRP A 83 -8.83 -18.08 -3.70
N ALA A 84 -10.09 -18.06 -3.24
CA ALA A 84 -10.78 -19.27 -2.80
C ALA A 84 -10.90 -20.30 -3.93
N TRP A 85 -11.28 -19.88 -5.14
CA TRP A 85 -11.36 -20.75 -6.32
C TRP A 85 -9.98 -21.27 -6.76
N ILE A 86 -8.96 -20.41 -6.78
CA ILE A 86 -7.58 -20.81 -7.10
C ILE A 86 -7.09 -21.88 -6.11
N LYS A 87 -7.35 -21.69 -4.82
CA LYS A 87 -7.00 -22.68 -3.79
C LYS A 87 -7.75 -23.99 -3.97
N LEU A 88 -9.03 -23.95 -4.35
CA LEU A 88 -9.82 -25.15 -4.64
C LEU A 88 -9.25 -25.92 -5.85
N PHE A 89 -8.98 -25.24 -6.97
CA PHE A 89 -8.41 -25.89 -8.14
C PHE A 89 -6.98 -26.39 -7.89
N SER A 90 -6.18 -25.65 -7.13
CA SER A 90 -4.86 -26.10 -6.72
C SER A 90 -4.90 -27.33 -5.82
N PHE A 91 -5.90 -27.43 -4.93
CA PHE A 91 -6.13 -28.62 -4.10
C PHE A 91 -6.44 -29.86 -4.96
N PHE A 92 -7.20 -29.70 -6.04
CA PHE A 92 -7.47 -30.77 -7.00
C PHE A 92 -6.35 -30.99 -8.04
N GLY A 93 -5.22 -30.28 -7.94
CA GLY A 93 -4.12 -30.37 -8.90
C GLY A 93 -4.41 -29.77 -10.30
N LEU A 94 -5.51 -29.03 -10.43
CA LEU A 94 -5.96 -28.41 -11.68
C LEU A 94 -5.30 -27.05 -11.96
N ALA A 95 -4.68 -26.43 -10.94
CA ALA A 95 -4.03 -25.14 -11.05
C ALA A 95 -2.77 -25.06 -10.18
N GLN A 96 -1.79 -24.25 -10.62
CA GLN A 96 -0.60 -23.91 -9.84
C GLN A 96 -0.56 -22.41 -9.56
N VAL A 97 -0.37 -22.04 -8.29
CA VAL A 97 -0.21 -20.64 -7.88
C VAL A 97 1.16 -20.15 -8.32
N GLN A 98 1.19 -19.22 -9.27
CA GLN A 98 2.43 -18.73 -9.86
C GLN A 98 3.10 -17.66 -8.99
N ARG A 99 2.37 -16.59 -8.67
CA ARG A 99 2.91 -15.42 -7.97
C ARG A 99 1.92 -14.93 -6.94
N VAL A 100 2.47 -14.52 -5.80
CA VAL A 100 1.76 -13.77 -4.76
C VAL A 100 2.55 -12.50 -4.49
N ALA A 101 1.87 -11.46 -4.00
CA ALA A 101 2.53 -10.23 -3.59
C ALA A 101 3.74 -10.56 -2.68
N PRO A 102 4.90 -9.91 -2.90
CA PRO A 102 6.11 -10.22 -2.15
C PRO A 102 5.86 -10.01 -0.65
N ILE A 103 6.45 -10.90 0.14
CA ILE A 103 6.48 -10.80 1.60
C ILE A 103 7.91 -10.47 1.97
N ALA A 104 8.17 -9.22 2.33
CA ALA A 104 9.42 -8.84 2.96
C ALA A 104 9.56 -9.57 4.30
N HIS A 105 10.64 -10.32 4.46
CA HIS A 105 10.99 -10.95 5.73
C HIS A 105 11.73 -9.94 6.60
N ARG A 106 11.51 -10.05 7.91
CA ARG A 106 12.31 -9.33 8.91
C ARG A 106 13.19 -10.34 9.62
N VAL A 107 14.48 -10.03 9.71
CA VAL A 107 15.46 -10.84 10.41
C VAL A 107 15.79 -10.14 11.72
N GLU A 108 15.43 -10.77 12.84
CA GLU A 108 15.77 -10.25 14.17
C GLU A 108 17.29 -10.14 14.33
N GLY A 109 17.76 -9.03 14.88
CA GLY A 109 19.18 -8.76 15.06
C GLY A 109 19.93 -8.26 13.82
N LYS A 110 19.33 -8.30 12.62
CA LYS A 110 19.95 -7.68 11.42
C LYS A 110 19.93 -6.16 11.57
N ARG A 111 21.12 -5.55 11.57
CA ARG A 111 21.31 -4.09 11.69
C ARG A 111 22.02 -3.44 10.51
N ASN A 112 22.53 -4.25 9.59
CA ASN A 112 23.34 -3.76 8.47
C ASN A 112 22.48 -3.62 7.22
N LEU A 113 22.57 -2.46 6.57
CA LEU A 113 22.01 -2.24 5.24
C LEU A 113 22.96 -2.83 4.20
N ASP A 114 22.53 -3.93 3.61
CA ASP A 114 23.21 -4.63 2.52
C ASP A 114 22.35 -4.65 1.25
N MET A 115 22.90 -5.18 0.16
CA MET A 115 22.19 -5.28 -1.13
C MET A 115 20.90 -6.09 -1.02
N ASP A 116 20.89 -7.14 -0.18
CA ASP A 116 19.70 -7.93 0.10
C ASP A 116 18.59 -7.08 0.74
N THR A 117 18.94 -6.22 1.70
CA THR A 117 18.01 -5.27 2.34
C THR A 117 17.46 -4.28 1.33
N ALA A 118 18.32 -3.70 0.48
CA ALA A 118 17.90 -2.74 -0.53
C ALA A 118 16.90 -3.35 -1.51
N MET A 119 17.15 -4.57 -1.98
CA MET A 119 16.23 -5.29 -2.87
C MET A 119 14.94 -5.71 -2.16
N ALA A 120 15.01 -6.13 -0.89
CA ALA A 120 13.83 -6.43 -0.09
C ALA A 120 12.94 -5.20 0.08
N ILE A 121 13.54 -4.03 0.34
CA ILE A 121 12.85 -2.75 0.45
C ILE A 121 12.21 -2.37 -0.88
N LEU A 122 12.95 -2.45 -1.99
CA LEU A 122 12.44 -2.11 -3.32
C LEU A 122 11.24 -2.99 -3.72
N ASN A 123 11.36 -4.31 -3.55
CA ASN A 123 10.29 -5.26 -3.89
C ASN A 123 9.03 -5.06 -3.04
N ASN A 124 9.17 -4.49 -1.84
CA ASN A 124 8.09 -4.28 -0.88
C ASN A 124 7.75 -2.80 -0.66
N ARG A 125 8.12 -1.92 -1.59
CA ARG A 125 7.97 -0.47 -1.46
C ARG A 125 6.58 0.02 -1.03
N PHE A 126 5.52 -0.59 -1.56
CA PHE A 126 4.14 -0.22 -1.21
C PHE A 126 3.80 -0.59 0.24
N GLN A 127 4.24 -1.77 0.70
CA GLN A 127 4.11 -2.16 2.11
C GLN A 127 4.91 -1.23 3.03
N ILE A 128 6.10 -0.82 2.59
CA ILE A 128 6.95 0.11 3.34
C ILE A 128 6.29 1.48 3.46
N MET A 129 5.66 2.01 2.41
CA MET A 129 4.87 3.26 2.53
C MET A 129 3.66 3.10 3.43
N ALA A 130 2.95 1.98 3.34
CA ALA A 130 1.82 1.70 4.22
C ALA A 130 2.26 1.66 5.69
N GLN A 131 3.43 1.08 5.97
CA GLN A 131 4.04 1.08 7.30
C GLN A 131 4.55 2.46 7.71
N TYR A 132 5.15 3.24 6.81
CA TYR A 132 5.58 4.62 7.10
C TYR A 132 4.39 5.45 7.58
N ARG A 133 3.25 5.35 6.88
CA ARG A 133 2.01 5.97 7.33
C ARG A 133 1.62 5.53 8.74
N LYS A 134 1.60 4.22 9.00
CA LYS A 134 1.13 3.64 10.26
C LYS A 134 2.04 3.95 11.45
N LEU A 135 3.36 3.91 11.24
CA LEU A 135 4.37 3.99 12.29
C LEU A 135 4.93 5.39 12.48
N VAL A 136 4.97 6.22 11.42
CA VAL A 136 5.54 7.57 11.47
C VAL A 136 4.45 8.64 11.43
N ILE A 137 3.66 8.69 10.36
CA ILE A 137 2.70 9.79 10.13
C ILE A 137 1.58 9.77 11.18
N VAL A 138 0.92 8.63 11.38
CA VAL A 138 -0.26 8.54 12.24
C VAL A 138 0.05 8.88 13.71
N PRO A 139 1.12 8.34 14.33
CA PRO A 139 1.48 8.70 15.70
C PRO A 139 1.89 10.16 15.84
N LEU A 140 2.73 10.68 14.93
CA LEU A 140 3.21 12.05 15.02
C LEU A 140 2.07 13.07 14.83
N VAL A 141 1.17 12.85 13.87
CA VAL A 141 -0.03 13.70 13.73
C VAL A 141 -0.90 13.66 14.98
N LYS A 142 -1.04 12.49 15.63
CA LYS A 142 -1.80 12.39 16.88
C LYS A 142 -1.13 13.18 18.00
N GLN A 143 0.20 13.13 18.10
CA GLN A 143 0.97 13.89 19.09
C GLN A 143 0.86 15.39 18.85
N GLU A 144 1.05 15.85 17.61
CA GLU A 144 0.97 17.28 17.27
C GLU A 144 -0.45 17.82 17.43
N MET A 145 -1.48 17.05 17.04
CA MET A 145 -2.88 17.44 17.26
C MET A 145 -3.25 17.56 18.75
N ALA A 146 -2.59 16.78 19.63
CA ALA A 146 -2.80 16.86 21.07
C ALA A 146 -2.13 18.10 21.70
N LYS A 147 -1.04 18.59 21.12
CA LYS A 147 -0.36 19.82 21.54
C LYS A 147 -0.96 21.08 20.91
N ALA A 148 -1.61 20.94 19.76
CA ALA A 148 -2.14 22.06 18.99
C ALA A 148 -3.28 22.78 19.72
N ASP A 149 -3.25 24.11 19.63
CA ASP A 149 -4.34 24.98 20.05
C ASP A 149 -5.64 24.64 19.33
N GLU A 150 -6.76 24.91 20.00
CA GLU A 150 -8.09 24.57 19.47
C GLU A 150 -8.40 25.27 18.15
N SER A 151 -7.88 26.49 17.96
CA SER A 151 -8.01 27.29 16.74
C SER A 151 -7.40 26.60 15.51
N VAL A 152 -6.29 25.88 15.64
CA VAL A 152 -5.56 25.24 14.53
C VAL A 152 -5.75 23.72 14.48
N ARG A 153 -6.36 23.11 15.50
CA ARG A 153 -6.61 21.66 15.58
C ARG A 153 -7.38 21.11 14.37
N HIS A 154 -8.25 21.92 13.77
CA HIS A 154 -9.02 21.54 12.58
C HIS A 154 -8.14 21.23 11.36
N LEU A 155 -6.99 21.90 11.22
CA LEU A 155 -6.02 21.66 10.15
C LEU A 155 -5.49 20.22 10.20
N PHE A 156 -5.20 19.72 11.42
CA PHE A 156 -4.63 18.39 11.62
C PHE A 156 -5.62 17.22 11.41
N ARG A 157 -6.94 17.49 11.35
CA ARG A 157 -7.96 16.43 11.20
C ARG A 157 -7.76 15.60 9.92
N ARG A 158 -7.35 16.26 8.83
CA ARG A 158 -7.09 15.63 7.52
C ARG A 158 -5.61 15.31 7.29
N ALA A 159 -4.71 15.72 8.17
CA ALA A 159 -3.26 15.56 8.02
C ALA A 159 -2.85 14.11 7.74
N LYS A 160 -3.39 13.14 8.49
CA LYS A 160 -3.07 11.71 8.28
C LYS A 160 -3.36 11.23 6.86
N ARG A 161 -4.43 11.74 6.24
CA ARG A 161 -4.82 11.38 4.87
C ARG A 161 -3.95 12.11 3.86
N LEU A 162 -3.86 13.44 3.97
CA LEU A 162 -3.15 14.29 3.02
C LEU A 162 -1.64 14.02 3.00
N LEU A 163 -1.00 13.90 4.17
CA LEU A 163 0.44 13.65 4.27
C LEU A 163 0.85 12.27 3.76
N SER A 164 -0.07 11.32 3.69
CA SER A 164 0.21 9.96 3.19
C SER A 164 -0.12 9.80 1.71
N ARG A 165 -0.98 10.66 1.15
CA ARG A 165 -1.52 10.52 -0.19
C ARG A 165 -0.41 10.64 -1.23
N GLU A 166 -0.59 9.90 -2.32
CA GLU A 166 0.27 10.02 -3.49
C GLU A 166 0.19 11.44 -4.08
N PRO A 167 1.33 12.15 -4.27
CA PRO A 167 1.32 13.54 -4.73
C PRO A 167 0.62 13.75 -6.07
N SER A 168 0.70 12.79 -7.00
CA SER A 168 0.02 12.91 -8.30
C SER A 168 -1.51 12.82 -8.22
N LEU A 169 -2.06 12.43 -7.05
CA LEU A 169 -3.50 12.36 -6.78
C LEU A 169 -3.99 13.55 -5.95
N LEU A 170 -3.13 14.55 -5.69
CA LEU A 170 -3.48 15.75 -4.94
C LEU A 170 -3.82 16.89 -5.88
N GLU A 171 -4.97 17.51 -5.66
CA GLU A 171 -5.34 18.79 -6.28
C GLU A 171 -4.60 19.97 -5.63
N GLU A 172 -4.57 21.11 -6.31
CA GLU A 172 -3.87 22.33 -5.86
C GLU A 172 -4.32 22.79 -4.45
N GLN A 173 -5.63 22.74 -4.17
CA GLN A 173 -6.17 23.03 -2.84
C GLN A 173 -5.62 22.10 -1.75
N HIS A 174 -5.31 20.84 -2.08
CA HIS A 174 -4.73 19.91 -1.12
C HIS A 174 -3.25 20.23 -0.86
N HIS A 175 -2.52 20.71 -1.88
CA HIS A 175 -1.15 21.17 -1.71
C HIS A 175 -1.07 22.39 -0.80
N ALA A 176 -1.97 23.37 -0.96
CA ALA A 176 -2.06 24.52 -0.07
C ALA A 176 -2.32 24.10 1.38
N HIS A 177 -3.32 23.23 1.62
CA HIS A 177 -3.59 22.72 2.97
C HIS A 177 -2.41 21.96 3.58
N ILE A 178 -1.64 21.21 2.78
CA ILE A 178 -0.42 20.56 3.25
C ILE A 178 0.59 21.64 3.67
N ALA A 179 0.86 22.64 2.84
CA ALA A 179 1.79 23.71 3.16
C ALA A 179 1.42 24.42 4.48
N ASP A 180 0.14 24.75 4.68
CA ASP A 180 -0.36 25.37 5.90
C ASP A 180 -0.12 24.49 7.13
N MET A 181 -0.39 23.18 7.04
CA MET A 181 -0.12 22.24 8.14
C MET A 181 1.37 22.10 8.45
N LEU A 182 2.22 22.07 7.41
CA LEU A 182 3.67 21.94 7.57
C LEU A 182 4.28 23.21 8.17
N ALA A 183 3.70 24.38 7.90
CA ALA A 183 4.12 25.64 8.53
C ALA A 183 3.87 25.65 10.06
N GLN A 184 2.88 24.90 10.54
CA GLN A 184 2.56 24.81 11.97
C GLN A 184 3.42 23.80 12.75
N SER A 185 4.09 22.86 12.07
CA SER A 185 4.90 21.83 12.75
C SER A 185 6.11 21.42 11.93
N GLN A 186 7.29 21.81 12.42
CA GLN A 186 8.58 21.39 11.85
C GLN A 186 8.72 19.86 11.84
N ALA A 187 8.19 19.17 12.85
CA ALA A 187 8.25 17.72 12.91
C ALA A 187 7.42 17.07 11.77
N LEU A 188 6.23 17.60 11.48
CA LEU A 188 5.42 17.14 10.33
C LEU A 188 6.11 17.43 9.01
N LYS A 189 6.76 18.58 8.88
CA LYS A 189 7.52 18.94 7.67
C LYS A 189 8.61 17.93 7.38
N VAL A 190 9.44 17.61 8.39
CA VAL A 190 10.53 16.64 8.24
C VAL A 190 10.01 15.26 7.83
N ILE A 191 8.97 14.73 8.47
CA ILE A 191 8.45 13.41 8.08
C ILE A 191 7.79 13.42 6.69
N TYR A 192 7.24 14.53 6.25
CA TYR A 192 6.66 14.64 4.92
C TYR A 192 7.77 14.67 3.85
N GLU A 193 8.81 15.48 4.06
CA GLU A 193 9.99 15.53 3.18
C GLU A 193 10.70 14.17 3.11
N LYS A 194 10.89 13.49 4.26
CA LYS A 194 11.51 12.15 4.28
C LYS A 194 10.66 11.12 3.56
N ARG A 195 9.33 11.19 3.65
CA ARG A 195 8.44 10.33 2.87
C ARG A 195 8.65 10.52 1.36
N LEU A 196 8.67 11.77 0.91
CA LEU A 196 8.88 12.10 -0.51
C LEU A 196 10.27 11.67 -0.98
N ALA A 197 11.31 11.89 -0.17
CA ALA A 197 12.67 11.45 -0.48
C ALA A 197 12.74 9.92 -0.63
N LEU A 198 12.11 9.16 0.27
CA LEU A 198 12.07 7.70 0.20
C LEU A 198 11.40 7.22 -1.10
N GLN A 199 10.31 7.89 -1.51
CA GLN A 199 9.62 7.58 -2.76
C GLN A 199 10.47 7.90 -3.99
N GLN A 200 11.23 9.01 -3.97
CA GLN A 200 12.12 9.40 -5.06
C GLN A 200 13.28 8.42 -5.24
N ILE A 201 13.78 7.83 -4.15
CA ILE A 201 14.82 6.79 -4.23
C ILE A 201 14.36 5.67 -5.16
N TRP A 202 13.12 5.18 -5.03
CA TRP A 202 12.60 4.11 -5.87
C TRP A 202 12.48 4.46 -7.34
N VAL A 203 12.15 5.71 -7.65
CA VAL A 203 12.04 6.17 -9.03
C VAL A 203 13.43 6.26 -9.67
N LYS A 204 14.41 6.81 -8.94
CA LYS A 204 15.75 7.11 -9.48
C LYS A 204 16.69 5.91 -9.55
N THR A 205 16.54 4.95 -8.64
CA THR A 205 17.55 3.87 -8.44
C THR A 205 17.02 2.47 -8.74
N SER A 206 15.83 2.37 -9.36
CA SER A 206 15.21 1.07 -9.70
C SER A 206 16.05 0.20 -10.64
N SER A 207 16.96 0.79 -11.42
CA SER A 207 17.86 0.09 -12.35
C SER A 207 19.28 -0.16 -11.80
N ASN A 208 19.67 0.46 -10.68
CA ASN A 208 21.00 0.30 -10.08
C ASN A 208 20.92 0.04 -8.57
N GLY A 209 21.13 -1.22 -8.19
CA GLY A 209 21.06 -1.66 -6.79
C GLY A 209 22.11 -1.01 -5.88
N HIS A 210 23.28 -0.62 -6.40
CA HIS A 210 24.32 0.02 -5.59
C HIS A 210 23.92 1.45 -5.22
N ASP A 211 23.47 2.24 -6.21
CA ASP A 211 22.96 3.60 -5.98
C ASP A 211 21.75 3.58 -5.04
N MET A 212 20.88 2.57 -5.16
CA MET A 212 19.76 2.34 -4.24
C MET A 212 20.25 2.13 -2.81
N LEU A 213 21.24 1.26 -2.61
CA LEU A 213 21.77 0.96 -1.28
C LEU A 213 22.34 2.21 -0.61
N GLU A 214 23.18 2.96 -1.34
CA GLU A 214 23.77 4.20 -0.81
C GLU A 214 22.71 5.27 -0.52
N ALA A 215 21.71 5.42 -1.40
CA ALA A 215 20.60 6.35 -1.16
C ALA A 215 19.76 5.96 0.07
N ILE A 216 19.49 4.66 0.28
CA ILE A 216 18.78 4.17 1.48
C ILE A 216 19.64 4.41 2.73
N LYS A 217 20.95 4.13 2.69
CA LYS A 217 21.85 4.40 3.82
C LYS A 217 21.82 5.88 4.20
N GLN A 218 21.94 6.77 3.22
CA GLN A 218 21.87 8.21 3.44
C GLN A 218 20.52 8.62 4.04
N TRP A 219 19.41 8.12 3.48
CA TRP A 219 18.07 8.39 3.99
C TRP A 219 17.92 7.95 5.45
N VAL A 220 18.40 6.76 5.80
CA VAL A 220 18.37 6.21 7.16
C VAL A 220 19.20 7.06 8.11
N HIS A 221 20.41 7.46 7.71
CA HIS A 221 21.25 8.33 8.52
C HIS A 221 20.57 9.66 8.85
N GLU A 222 19.98 10.32 7.84
CA GLU A 222 19.25 11.57 8.04
C GLU A 222 17.96 11.40 8.85
N ALA A 223 17.28 10.25 8.70
CA ALA A 223 16.11 9.90 9.50
C ALA A 223 16.46 9.73 10.98
N GLU A 224 17.59 9.08 11.28
CA GLU A 224 18.10 8.89 12.65
C GLU A 224 18.56 10.22 13.28
N ALA A 225 19.18 11.10 12.49
CA ALA A 225 19.61 12.43 12.92
C ALA A 225 18.47 13.45 13.09
N SER A 226 17.25 13.13 12.64
CA SER A 226 16.11 14.06 12.66
C SER A 226 15.59 14.42 14.06
N GLY A 227 15.95 13.64 15.09
CA GLY A 227 15.40 13.78 16.45
C GLY A 227 13.96 13.29 16.61
N ILE A 228 13.31 12.79 15.55
CA ILE A 228 11.93 12.29 15.59
C ILE A 228 11.94 10.79 15.91
N GLN A 229 11.47 10.43 17.11
CA GLN A 229 11.52 9.05 17.61
C GLN A 229 10.85 8.04 16.67
N SER A 230 9.62 8.30 16.21
CA SER A 230 8.89 7.38 15.33
C SER A 230 9.59 7.18 13.98
N LEU A 231 10.30 8.20 13.49
CA LEU A 231 11.06 8.12 12.25
C LEU A 231 12.36 7.33 12.45
N ARG A 232 13.04 7.51 13.58
CA ARG A 232 14.21 6.71 13.97
C ARG A 232 13.86 5.23 14.11
N GLU A 233 12.79 4.91 14.84
CA GLU A 233 12.32 3.52 15.01
C GLU A 233 11.96 2.87 13.66
N PHE A 234 11.35 3.64 12.76
CA PHE A 234 11.09 3.17 11.40
C PHE A 234 12.37 2.92 10.61
N ALA A 235 13.38 3.79 10.72
CA ALA A 235 14.67 3.64 10.08
C ALA A 235 15.43 2.40 10.59
N GLU A 236 15.40 2.15 11.90
CA GLU A 236 15.93 0.90 12.50
C GLU A 236 15.19 -0.33 11.96
N GLN A 237 13.87 -0.25 11.86
CA GLN A 237 13.06 -1.33 11.29
C GLN A 237 13.43 -1.61 9.83
N LEU A 238 13.78 -0.59 9.02
CA LEU A 238 14.19 -0.80 7.64
C LEU A 238 15.45 -1.68 7.53
N LYS A 239 16.39 -1.55 8.48
CA LYS A 239 17.64 -2.33 8.52
C LYS A 239 17.40 -3.84 8.69
N THR A 240 16.23 -4.22 9.20
CA THR A 240 15.88 -5.63 9.47
C THR A 240 15.36 -6.38 8.25
N TYR A 241 15.08 -5.69 7.13
CA TYR A 241 14.48 -6.33 5.96
C TYR A 241 15.45 -7.25 5.20
N SER A 242 14.91 -8.35 4.71
CA SER A 242 15.64 -9.33 3.88
C SER A 242 14.71 -9.98 2.85
N LEU A 243 15.27 -10.41 1.73
CA LEU A 243 14.56 -11.25 0.76
C LEU A 243 14.41 -12.69 1.26
N ARG A 244 15.28 -13.12 2.20
CA ARG A 244 15.29 -14.47 2.74
C ARG A 244 14.70 -14.48 4.15
N PRO A 245 13.93 -15.51 4.52
CA PRO A 245 13.54 -15.70 5.90
C PRO A 245 14.77 -15.94 6.77
N SER A 246 14.69 -15.59 8.05
CA SER A 246 15.71 -15.95 9.03
C SER A 246 15.90 -17.47 9.03
N SER A 247 17.14 -17.94 8.96
CA SER A 247 17.50 -19.37 9.05
C SER A 247 17.12 -20.03 10.38
N ALA A 248 16.57 -19.27 11.33
CA ALA A 248 16.08 -19.76 12.62
C ALA A 248 14.70 -20.46 12.55
N THR A 249 14.04 -20.49 11.39
CA THR A 249 12.76 -21.20 11.21
C THR A 249 12.75 -22.01 9.92
N ALA A 250 13.53 -23.09 9.89
CA ALA A 250 13.36 -24.21 8.98
C ALA A 250 12.90 -25.44 9.78
#